data_AF-A0A949CT78-F1
#
_entry.id   AF-A0A949CT78-F1
#
_cell.length_a   1.000
_cell.length_b   1.000
_cell.length_c   1.000
_cell.angle_alpha   90.00
_cell.angle_beta   90.00
_cell.angle_gamma   90.00
#
_symmetry.space_group_name_H-M   'P 1'
#
loop_
_entity.id
_entity.type
_entity.pdbx_description
1 polymer ?
#
loop_
_entity_poly.entity_id
_entity_poly.type
_entity_poly.pdbx_seq_one_letter_code
_entity_poly.pdbx_strand_id
1 'polypeptide(L)' 'DRRVKVPLYADSGILETWLVNLNEDCLEVYRGDEELILQKGDRITSLAFPDVVLAVTDILG' A
#
# COMPACT_ATOMS: atom_id res chain seq x y z
N ASP A 1 -12.86 -6.67 -0.63
CA ASP A 1 -11.78 -6.42 0.34
C ASP A 1 -11.60 -4.96 0.75
N ARG A 2 -11.23 -4.03 -0.16
CA ARG A 2 -10.86 -2.64 0.18
C ARG A 2 -11.86 -1.86 1.03
N ARG A 3 -13.17 -1.95 0.74
CA ARG A 3 -14.21 -1.17 1.45
C ARG A 3 -14.57 -1.67 2.86
N VAL A 4 -14.14 -2.88 3.24
CA VAL A 4 -14.53 -3.50 4.52
C VAL A 4 -13.31 -3.71 5.41
N LYS A 5 -12.22 -4.27 4.87
CA LYS A 5 -11.04 -4.59 5.69
C LYS A 5 -10.12 -3.40 5.94
N VAL A 6 -9.92 -2.52 4.96
CA VAL A 6 -9.01 -1.38 5.11
C VAL A 6 -9.49 -0.43 6.21
N PRO A 7 -10.79 -0.05 6.30
CA PRO A 7 -11.27 0.78 7.41
C PRO A 7 -11.11 0.06 8.77
N LEU A 8 -11.36 -1.25 8.83
CA LEU A 8 -11.20 -2.03 10.06
C LEU A 8 -9.74 -2.10 10.53
N TYR A 9 -8.79 -2.19 9.59
CA TYR A 9 -7.37 -2.20 9.90
C TYR A 9 -6.89 -0.83 10.39
N ALA A 10 -7.34 0.25 9.76
CA ALA A 10 -7.07 1.61 10.23
C ALA A 10 -7.61 1.83 11.65
N ASP A 11 -8.84 1.41 11.93
CA ASP A 11 -9.48 1.51 13.25
C ASP A 11 -8.77 0.65 14.31
N SER A 12 -8.16 -0.47 13.89
CA SER A 12 -7.37 -1.36 14.76
C SER A 12 -5.93 -0.88 15.01
N GLY A 13 -5.56 0.31 14.52
CA GLY A 13 -4.24 0.91 14.72
C GLY A 13 -3.15 0.41 13.75
N ILE A 14 -3.53 -0.20 12.63
CA ILE A 14 -2.57 -0.50 11.55
C ILE A 14 -2.24 0.81 10.83
N LEU A 15 -0.98 1.24 10.95
CA LEU A 15 -0.48 2.50 10.39
C LEU A 15 -0.45 2.51 8.86
N GLU A 16 -0.31 1.35 8.24
CA GLU A 16 -0.08 1.20 6.81
C GLU A 16 -0.64 -0.15 6.31
N THR A 17 -1.48 -0.12 5.28
CA THR A 17 -1.99 -1.33 4.61
C THR A 17 -1.69 -1.25 3.11
N TRP A 18 -1.10 -2.31 2.56
CA TRP A 18 -0.76 -2.40 1.14
C TRP A 18 -1.66 -3.42 0.46
N LEU A 19 -2.32 -3.00 -0.61
CA LEU A 19 -3.18 -3.82 -1.44
C LEU A 19 -2.61 -3.90 -2.86
N VAL A 20 -2.17 -5.08 -3.23
CA VAL A 20 -1.66 -5.37 -4.58
C VAL A 20 -2.87 -5.62 -5.49
N ASN A 21 -3.14 -4.70 -6.41
CA ASN A 21 -4.23 -4.82 -7.37
C ASN A 21 -3.69 -5.26 -8.74
N LEU A 22 -3.64 -6.59 -8.92
CA LEU A 22 -3.15 -7.20 -10.15
C LEU A 22 -4.05 -6.96 -11.38
N ASN A 23 -5.33 -6.61 -11.17
CA ASN A 23 -6.24 -6.32 -12.30
C ASN A 23 -5.95 -4.94 -12.91
N GLU A 24 -5.58 -3.98 -12.07
CA GLU A 24 -5.26 -2.60 -12.47
C GLU A 24 -3.74 -2.34 -12.53
N ASP A 25 -2.93 -3.40 -12.34
CA ASP A 25 -1.46 -3.41 -12.37
C ASP A 25 -0.83 -2.33 -11.45
N CYS A 26 -1.43 -2.12 -10.27
CA CYS A 26 -1.04 -1.07 -9.35
C CYS A 26 -0.98 -1.54 -7.89
N LEU A 27 -0.28 -0.75 -7.07
CA LEU A 27 -0.23 -0.90 -5.62
C LEU A 27 -1.04 0.20 -4.96
N GLU A 28 -2.08 -0.16 -4.23
CA GLU A 28 -2.89 0.74 -3.40
C GLU A 28 -2.32 0.73 -1.96
N VAL A 29 -1.89 1.89 -1.47
CA VAL A 29 -1.35 2.05 -0.11
C VAL A 29 -2.26 2.95 0.71
N TYR A 30 -2.68 2.47 1.87
CA TYR A 30 -3.57 3.17 2.79
C TYR A 30 -2.83 3.48 4.10
N ARG A 31 -2.78 4.76 4.49
CA ARG A 31 -2.06 5.27 5.67
C ARG A 31 -2.94 6.27 6.42
N GLY A 32 -3.67 5.81 7.43
CA GLY A 32 -4.69 6.66 8.06
C GLY A 32 -5.72 7.13 7.03
N ASP A 33 -5.84 8.44 6.83
CA ASP A 33 -6.71 9.07 5.83
C ASP A 33 -6.07 9.25 4.44
N GLU A 34 -4.77 8.92 4.28
CA GLU A 34 -4.07 9.03 2.99
C GLU A 34 -4.22 7.74 2.17
N GLU A 35 -4.55 7.88 0.90
CA GLU A 35 -4.59 6.82 -0.10
C GLU A 35 -3.64 7.18 -1.25
N LEU A 36 -2.72 6.26 -1.56
CA LEU A 36 -1.75 6.38 -2.63
C LEU A 36 -1.95 5.23 -3.62
N ILE A 37 -1.98 5.55 -4.92
CA ILE A 37 -1.98 4.55 -5.98
C ILE A 37 -0.67 4.66 -6.73
N LEU A 38 0.12 3.60 -6.70
CA LEU A 38 1.46 3.55 -7.26
C LEU A 38 1.53 2.55 -8.42
N GLN A 39 2.29 2.89 -9.44
CA GLN A 39 2.49 2.12 -10.66
C GLN A 39 3.87 1.46 -10.66
N LYS A 40 4.12 0.49 -11.55
CA LYS A 40 5.41 -0.25 -11.63
C LYS A 40 6.68 0.62 -11.63
N GLY A 41 6.61 1.84 -12.16
CA GLY A 41 7.74 2.79 -12.20
C GLY A 41 8.01 3.52 -10.89
N ASP A 42 7.09 3.45 -9.93
CA ASP A 42 7.20 4.18 -8.67
C ASP A 42 8.03 3.41 -7.63
N ARG A 43 8.46 4.16 -6.62
CA ARG A 43 9.16 3.64 -5.44
C ARG A 43 8.44 4.12 -4.19
N ILE A 44 8.39 3.25 -3.19
CA ILE A 44 7.72 3.54 -1.92
C ILE A 44 8.57 3.06 -0.74
N THR A 45 8.53 3.83 0.33
CA THR A 45 9.15 3.47 1.61
C THR A 45 8.05 3.05 2.57
N SER A 46 8.24 1.94 3.29
CA SER A 46 7.29 1.51 4.33
C SER A 46 7.39 2.40 5.57
N LEU A 47 6.24 2.72 6.18
CA LEU A 47 6.23 3.43 7.46
C LEU A 47 6.81 2.59 8.60
N ALA A 48 6.66 1.26 8.54
CA ALA A 48 7.22 0.35 9.54
C ALA A 48 8.74 0.21 9.42
N PHE A 49 9.30 0.43 8.23
CA PHE A 49 10.73 0.32 7.93
C PHE A 49 11.19 1.50 7.06
N PRO A 50 11.46 2.67 7.66
CA PRO A 50 11.77 3.90 6.92
C PRO A 50 13.04 3.83 6.07
N ASP A 51 13.94 2.89 6.35
CA ASP A 51 15.18 2.69 5.59
C ASP A 51 15.00 1.73 4.39
N VAL A 52 13.81 1.14 4.24
CA VAL A 52 13.51 0.15 3.20
C VAL A 52 12.74 0.82 2.07
N VAL A 53 13.39 0.98 0.91
CA VAL A 53 12.79 1.49 -0.32
C VAL A 53 12.49 0.33 -1.25
N LEU A 54 11.22 0.13 -1.58
CA LEU A 54 10.76 -0.91 -2.49
C LEU A 54 10.36 -0.30 -3.83
N ALA A 55 10.77 -0.94 -4.93
CA ALA A 55 10.22 -0.61 -6.24
C ALA A 55 8.90 -1.35 -6.42
N VAL A 56 7.88 -0.67 -6.94
CA VAL A 56 6.55 -1.26 -7.10
C VAL A 56 6.59 -2.42 -8.11
N THR A 57 7.48 -2.36 -9.10
CA THR A 57 7.73 -3.50 -10.02
C THR A 57 8.12 -4.78 -9.29
N ASP A 58 8.90 -4.72 -8.21
CA ASP A 58 9.33 -5.91 -7.45
C ASP A 58 8.16 -6.53 -6.66
N ILE A 59 7.14 -5.72 -6.35
CA ILE A 59 5.94 -6.13 -5.61
C ILE A 59 4.91 -6.74 -6.56
N LEU A 60 4.75 -6.15 -7.76
CA LEU A 60 3.76 -6.58 -8.75
C LEU A 60 4.20 -7.84 -9.53
N GLY A 61 5.51 -8.10 -9.64
CA GLY A 61 6.08 -9.21 -10.41
C GLY A 61 6.49 -8.80 -11.82
#